data_AF-A0A915PHL2-F1
#
_entry.id   AF-A0A915PHL2-F1
#
_cell.length_a   1.000
_cell.length_b   1.000
_cell.length_c   1.000
_cell.angle_alpha   90.00
_cell.angle_beta   90.00
_cell.angle_gamma   90.00
#
_symmetry.space_group_name_H-M   'P 1'
#
loop_
_entity.id
_entity.type
_entity.pdbx_description
1 polymer ?
#
loop_
_entity_poly.entity_id
_entity_poly.type
_entity_poly.pdbx_seq_one_letter_code
_entity_poly.pdbx_strand_id
1 'polypeptide(L)'
;MHGKEIINFGTKIFCIFTYPEARAGATFCQWLIRSKPEKTIEFYIKDLDLDDDNVPPDQPCNDIFYIWGTKSIANPILCVTRNELIGIRFESDSDWLLIELRTNPWSERLHRGPRIKYRQIEAPYQRCWTFCLH
;
A
#
# COMPACT_ATOMS: atom_id res chain seq x y z
N MET A 1 -9.07 5.67 20.14
CA MET A 1 -8.02 5.55 19.10
C MET A 1 -8.45 4.48 18.11
N HIS A 2 -9.00 4.86 16.95
CA HIS A 2 -9.49 3.91 15.94
C HIS A 2 -8.60 3.95 14.70
N GLY A 3 -7.55 3.13 14.68
CA GLY A 3 -6.83 2.82 13.45
C GLY A 3 -7.69 1.89 12.60
N LYS A 4 -7.91 2.22 11.33
CA LYS A 4 -8.58 1.32 10.39
C LYS A 4 -7.55 0.31 9.91
N GLU A 5 -7.76 -0.95 10.23
CA GLU A 5 -6.94 -2.03 9.68
C GLU A 5 -7.48 -2.40 8.31
N ILE A 6 -6.62 -2.55 7.31
CA ILE A 6 -7.01 -3.16 6.04
C ILE A 6 -7.00 -4.68 6.28
N ILE A 7 -7.95 -5.14 7.10
CA ILE A 7 -8.49 -6.50 7.05
C ILE A 7 -9.90 -6.30 6.53
N ASN A 8 -10.05 -6.24 5.19
CA ASN A 8 -11.33 -6.07 4.48
C ASN A 8 -12.20 -4.87 4.91
N PHE A 9 -12.08 -3.67 4.30
CA PHE A 9 -13.20 -2.71 4.36
C PHE A 9 -13.35 -1.79 3.15
N GLY A 10 -14.60 -1.72 2.66
CA GLY A 10 -15.33 -0.46 2.50
C GLY A 10 -15.14 0.36 1.23
N THR A 11 -14.12 0.10 0.43
CA THR A 11 -13.99 0.72 -0.92
C THR A 11 -13.11 -0.15 -1.82
N LYS A 12 -13.45 -1.44 -1.89
CA LYS A 12 -12.93 -2.32 -2.95
C LYS A 12 -13.56 -1.84 -4.26
N ILE A 13 -12.76 -1.36 -5.20
CA ILE A 13 -13.27 -1.21 -6.58
C ILE A 13 -13.18 -2.57 -7.27
N PHE A 14 -12.11 -3.36 -7.09
CA PHE A 14 -12.04 -4.78 -7.47
C PHE A 14 -10.91 -5.48 -6.69
N CYS A 15 -11.20 -6.47 -5.83
CA CYS A 15 -10.17 -7.34 -5.25
C CYS A 15 -10.77 -8.61 -4.63
N ILE A 16 -10.21 -9.78 -4.94
CA ILE A 16 -10.66 -11.07 -4.39
C ILE A 16 -9.84 -11.55 -3.18
N PHE A 17 -8.70 -10.92 -2.86
CA PHE A 17 -7.92 -11.27 -1.66
C PHE A 17 -8.66 -10.93 -0.35
N THR A 18 -8.49 -11.82 0.62
CA THR A 18 -9.10 -11.82 1.96
C THR A 18 -8.05 -12.21 2.99
N TYR A 19 -7.06 -11.35 3.24
CA TYR A 19 -6.06 -11.61 4.30
C TYR A 19 -6.78 -12.00 5.61
N PRO A 20 -6.38 -13.08 6.31
CA PRO A 20 -5.14 -13.85 6.12
C PRO A 20 -5.23 -15.04 5.15
N GLU A 21 -6.35 -15.24 4.45
CA GLU A 21 -6.52 -16.34 3.50
C GLU A 21 -5.55 -16.18 2.32
N ALA A 22 -4.67 -17.19 2.15
CA ALA A 22 -3.70 -17.23 1.07
C ALA A 22 -4.34 -17.81 -0.21
N ARG A 23 -3.91 -17.33 -1.37
CA ARG A 23 -4.43 -17.78 -2.68
C ARG A 23 -3.31 -17.94 -3.69
N ALA A 24 -3.53 -18.82 -4.66
CA ALA A 24 -2.67 -19.04 -5.82
C ALA A 24 -3.33 -18.48 -7.08
N GLY A 25 -2.54 -18.33 -8.14
CA GLY A 25 -3.01 -17.89 -9.45
C GLY A 25 -3.23 -16.38 -9.59
N ALA A 26 -3.79 -16.00 -10.74
CA ALA A 26 -3.89 -14.61 -11.18
C ALA A 26 -4.89 -13.81 -10.34
N THR A 27 -4.40 -12.78 -9.66
CA THR A 27 -5.23 -11.81 -8.95
C THR A 27 -4.78 -10.39 -9.27
N PHE A 28 -5.76 -9.53 -9.53
CA PHE A 28 -5.57 -8.08 -9.58
C PHE A 28 -6.38 -7.45 -8.45
N CYS A 29 -5.70 -6.69 -7.60
CA CYS A 29 -6.31 -5.95 -6.51
C CYS A 29 -5.89 -4.49 -6.53
N GLN A 30 -6.87 -3.61 -6.44
CA GLN A 30 -6.65 -2.17 -6.32
C GLN A 30 -7.47 -1.60 -5.17
N TRP A 31 -6.80 -0.86 -4.28
CA TRP A 31 -7.42 -0.20 -3.14
C TRP A 31 -7.12 1.29 -3.19
N LEU A 32 -8.17 2.10 -3.27
CA LEU A 32 -8.07 3.56 -3.20
C LEU A 32 -8.56 4.02 -1.83
N ILE A 33 -7.68 4.66 -1.07
CA ILE A 33 -8.00 5.28 0.21
C ILE A 33 -7.99 6.78 -0.01
N ARG A 34 -9.06 7.46 0.40
CA ARG A 34 -9.14 8.92 0.37
C ARG A 34 -9.21 9.47 1.79
N SER A 35 -8.49 10.55 2.05
CA SER A 35 -8.62 11.30 3.29
C SER A 35 -9.83 12.21 3.25
N LYS A 36 -10.23 12.71 4.43
CA LYS A 36 -11.12 13.86 4.52
C LYS A 36 -10.34 15.13 4.19
N PRO A 37 -11.03 16.23 3.83
CA PRO A 37 -10.40 17.54 3.76
C PRO A 37 -9.56 17.83 5.00
N GLU A 38 -8.43 18.52 4.81
CA GLU A 38 -7.50 18.93 5.87
C GLU A 38 -6.79 17.78 6.61
N LYS A 39 -7.00 16.53 6.18
CA LYS A 39 -6.30 15.36 6.71
C LYS A 39 -5.39 14.75 5.65
N THR A 40 -4.30 14.15 6.10
CA THR A 40 -3.47 13.23 5.30
C THR A 40 -3.60 11.80 5.82
N ILE A 41 -3.02 10.85 5.09
CA ILE A 41 -3.06 9.42 5.38
C ILE A 41 -1.69 9.01 5.92
N GLU A 42 -1.63 8.56 7.17
CA GLU A 42 -0.48 7.84 7.69
C GLU A 42 -0.77 6.34 7.55
N PHE A 43 0.20 5.57 7.04
CA PHE A 43 0.06 4.13 6.88
C PHE A 43 1.35 3.39 7.21
N TYR A 44 1.23 2.08 7.45
CA TYR A 44 2.37 1.19 7.55
C TYR A 44 1.99 -0.22 7.08
N ILE A 45 2.99 -0.93 6.56
CA ILE A 45 2.87 -2.32 6.17
C ILE A 45 3.10 -3.18 7.41
N LYS A 46 2.11 -3.98 7.80
CA LYS A 46 2.20 -4.89 8.95
C LYS A 46 2.76 -6.25 8.55
N ASP A 47 2.38 -6.74 7.37
CA ASP A 47 2.83 -8.00 6.78
C ASP A 47 2.78 -7.85 5.26
N LEU A 48 3.72 -8.45 4.54
CA LEU A 48 3.77 -8.41 3.09
C LEU A 48 4.35 -9.71 2.56
N ASP A 49 3.47 -10.55 2.03
CA ASP A 49 3.79 -11.85 1.46
C ASP A 49 3.58 -11.77 -0.05
N LEU A 50 4.69 -11.79 -0.79
CA LEU A 50 4.75 -11.70 -2.26
C LEU A 50 5.56 -12.89 -2.78
N ASP A 51 5.21 -13.36 -3.98
CA ASP A 51 5.99 -14.36 -4.71
C ASP A 51 7.37 -13.81 -5.10
N ASP A 52 8.41 -14.32 -4.43
CA ASP A 52 9.82 -14.01 -4.64
C ASP A 52 10.63 -15.22 -5.17
N ASP A 53 9.95 -16.27 -5.64
CA ASP A 53 10.61 -17.50 -6.06
C ASP A 53 11.46 -17.29 -7.32
N ASN A 54 12.74 -17.66 -7.22
CA ASN A 54 13.73 -17.57 -8.32
C ASN A 54 13.89 -16.16 -8.93
N VAL A 55 13.55 -15.12 -8.17
CA VAL A 55 13.69 -13.71 -8.60
C VAL A 55 15.11 -13.20 -8.31
N PRO A 56 15.85 -12.65 -9.30
CA PRO A 56 17.14 -12.01 -9.06
C PRO A 56 17.04 -10.79 -8.13
N PRO A 57 18.12 -10.44 -7.41
CA PRO A 57 18.08 -9.36 -6.40
C PRO A 57 17.70 -7.97 -6.93
N ASP A 58 17.94 -7.71 -8.22
CA ASP A 58 17.69 -6.43 -8.90
C ASP A 58 16.33 -6.38 -9.59
N GLN A 59 15.49 -7.42 -9.44
CA GLN A 59 14.18 -7.49 -10.08
C GLN A 59 13.03 -7.30 -9.08
N PRO A 60 11.91 -6.73 -9.54
CA PRO A 60 10.65 -6.79 -8.81
C PRO A 60 10.25 -8.24 -8.55
N CYS A 61 9.46 -8.46 -7.50
CA CYS A 61 8.86 -9.77 -7.26
C CYS A 61 8.06 -10.28 -8.46
N ASN A 62 7.88 -11.61 -8.52
CA ASN A 62 6.97 -12.22 -9.48
C ASN A 62 5.55 -11.63 -9.31
N ASP A 63 5.19 -11.33 -8.05
CA ASP A 63 4.07 -10.46 -7.73
C ASP A 63 4.47 -8.98 -7.85
N ILE A 64 3.64 -8.19 -8.54
CA ILE A 64 3.85 -6.76 -8.70
C ILE A 64 3.06 -6.01 -7.63
N PHE A 65 3.76 -5.25 -6.79
CA PHE A 65 3.15 -4.48 -5.70
C PHE A 65 3.56 -3.00 -5.75
N TYR A 66 2.56 -2.12 -5.82
CA TYR A 66 2.74 -0.67 -5.89
C TYR A 66 2.02 0.05 -4.75
N ILE A 67 2.64 1.13 -4.26
CA ILE A 67 2.01 2.09 -3.35
C ILE A 67 2.24 3.51 -3.91
N TRP A 68 1.17 4.13 -4.40
CA TRP A 68 1.19 5.49 -4.93
C TRP A 68 0.55 6.47 -3.93
N GLY A 69 0.94 7.74 -4.02
CA GLY A 69 0.49 8.80 -3.10
C GLY A 69 1.55 9.17 -2.05
N THR A 70 2.74 8.55 -2.08
CA THR A 70 3.90 8.93 -1.28
C THR A 70 5.17 8.92 -2.13
N LYS A 71 6.08 9.86 -1.89
CA LYS A 71 7.43 9.95 -2.48
C LYS A 71 8.46 9.18 -1.68
N SER A 72 8.08 8.71 -0.48
CA SER A 72 8.97 7.98 0.44
C SER A 72 9.15 6.50 0.06
N ILE A 73 8.39 6.01 -0.93
CA ILE A 73 8.43 4.63 -1.39
C ILE A 73 8.84 4.61 -2.85
N ALA A 74 9.91 3.87 -3.14
CA ALA A 74 10.30 3.54 -4.51
C ALA A 74 9.41 2.39 -5.03
N ASN A 75 8.91 2.55 -6.25
CA ASN A 75 7.99 1.62 -6.89
C ASN A 75 8.64 0.98 -8.15
N PRO A 76 8.28 -0.27 -8.50
CA PRO A 76 7.55 -1.25 -7.67
C PRO A 76 8.36 -1.66 -6.44
N ILE A 77 7.68 -2.23 -5.43
CA ILE A 77 8.39 -2.82 -4.29
C ILE A 77 9.21 -4.03 -4.76
N LEU A 78 10.50 -4.04 -4.45
CA LEU A 78 11.40 -5.15 -4.75
C LEU A 78 11.33 -6.20 -3.63
N CYS A 79 11.54 -7.49 -3.95
CA CYS A 79 11.53 -8.54 -2.94
C CYS A 79 12.60 -8.34 -1.88
N VAL A 80 13.79 -7.90 -2.32
CA VAL A 80 14.96 -7.72 -1.46
C VAL A 80 14.76 -6.62 -0.41
N THR A 81 14.05 -5.54 -0.75
CA THR A 81 13.80 -4.41 0.16
C THR A 81 12.44 -4.49 0.86
N ARG A 82 11.59 -5.48 0.51
CA ARG A 82 10.24 -5.67 1.07
C ARG A 82 10.22 -5.60 2.60
N ASN A 83 11.14 -6.32 3.25
CA ASN A 83 11.19 -6.43 4.71
C ASN A 83 11.60 -5.12 5.39
N GLU A 84 12.34 -4.25 4.68
CA GLU A 84 12.76 -2.94 5.18
C GLU A 84 11.56 -1.99 5.34
N LEU A 85 10.46 -2.23 4.61
CA LEU A 85 9.26 -1.40 4.67
C LEU A 85 8.31 -1.81 5.80
N ILE A 86 8.49 -3.00 6.38
CA ILE A 86 7.57 -3.54 7.39
C ILE A 86 7.73 -2.77 8.70
N GLY A 87 6.60 -2.30 9.24
CA GLY A 87 6.55 -1.55 10.49
C GLY A 87 6.96 -0.07 10.38
N ILE A 88 7.52 0.36 9.25
CA ILE A 88 7.83 1.77 9.00
C ILE A 88 6.53 2.53 8.73
N ARG A 89 6.40 3.70 9.38
CA ARG A 89 5.28 4.62 9.14
C ARG A 89 5.63 5.57 8.00
N PHE A 90 4.74 5.62 7.03
CA PHE A 90 4.80 6.52 5.90
C PHE A 90 3.63 7.49 5.95
N GLU A 91 3.87 8.69 5.43
CA GLU A 91 2.83 9.68 5.20
C GLU A 91 2.57 9.81 3.70
N SER A 92 1.29 9.96 3.36
CA SER A 92 0.86 10.32 2.03
C SER A 92 1.18 11.79 1.77
N ASP A 93 1.76 12.09 0.62
CA ASP A 93 1.97 13.46 0.14
C ASP A 93 0.72 14.03 -0.57
N SER A 94 -0.35 13.22 -0.65
CA SER A 94 -1.65 13.56 -1.25
C SER A 94 -2.80 13.28 -0.28
N ASP A 95 -4.00 13.73 -0.61
CA ASP A 95 -5.26 13.36 0.05
C ASP A 95 -5.76 11.95 -0.32
N TRP A 96 -4.94 11.16 -1.02
CA TRP A 96 -5.25 9.80 -1.44
C TRP A 96 -4.03 8.89 -1.39
N LEU A 97 -4.27 7.60 -1.18
CA LEU A 97 -3.28 6.53 -1.27
C LEU A 97 -3.85 5.44 -2.18
N LEU A 98 -3.09 5.02 -3.19
CA LEU A 98 -3.48 3.93 -4.09
C LEU A 98 -2.53 2.76 -3.92
N ILE A 99 -3.08 1.61 -3.56
CA ILE A 99 -2.33 0.37 -3.41
C ILE A 99 -2.77 -0.57 -4.52
N GLU A 100 -1.81 -1.17 -5.20
CA GLU A 100 -2.06 -2.12 -6.29
C GLU A 100 -1.25 -3.39 -6.09
N LEU A 101 -1.88 -4.54 -6.27
CA LEU A 101 -1.26 -5.85 -6.28
C LEU A 101 -1.67 -6.61 -7.55
N ARG A 102 -0.69 -7.15 -8.26
CA ARG A 102 -0.88 -8.12 -9.34
C ARG A 102 -0.09 -9.37 -9.02
N THR A 103 -0.76 -10.51 -8.85
CA THR A 103 -0.06 -11.76 -8.54
C THR A 103 0.37 -12.50 -9.79
N ASN A 104 1.48 -13.24 -9.67
CA ASN A 104 1.98 -14.13 -10.71
C ASN A 104 0.93 -15.19 -11.07
N PRO A 105 0.42 -15.23 -12.32
CA PRO A 105 -0.63 -16.16 -12.72
C PRO A 105 -0.16 -17.63 -12.75
N TRP A 106 1.16 -17.86 -12.80
CA TRP A 106 1.77 -19.19 -12.84
C TRP A 106 2.24 -19.69 -11.47
N SER A 107 2.04 -18.90 -10.40
CA SER A 107 2.44 -19.32 -9.07
C SER A 107 1.51 -20.41 -8.54
N GLU A 108 2.07 -21.57 -8.21
CA GLU A 108 1.37 -22.65 -7.49
C GLU A 108 1.42 -22.44 -5.97
N ARG A 109 2.25 -21.51 -5.49
CA ARG A 109 2.35 -21.17 -4.08
C ARG A 109 1.20 -20.28 -3.65
N LEU A 110 0.80 -20.48 -2.39
CA LEU A 110 -0.21 -19.66 -1.74
C LEU A 110 0.46 -18.48 -1.06
N HIS A 111 0.14 -17.27 -1.52
CA HIS A 111 0.61 -16.02 -0.89
C HIS A 111 -0.55 -15.31 -0.20
N ARG A 112 -0.28 -14.68 0.95
CA ARG A 112 -1.29 -13.92 1.72
C ARG A 112 -1.50 -12.49 1.21
N GLY A 113 -0.55 -11.96 0.44
CA GLY A 113 -0.56 -10.58 -0.02
C GLY A 113 -0.25 -9.56 1.10
N PRO A 114 -0.59 -8.28 0.88
CA PRO A 114 -0.30 -7.20 1.81
C PRO A 114 -1.32 -7.11 2.97
N ARG A 115 -0.81 -6.86 4.18
CA ARG A 115 -1.59 -6.38 5.32
C ARG A 115 -1.13 -4.99 5.70
N ILE A 116 -1.97 -3.99 5.47
CA ILE A 116 -1.63 -2.58 5.68
C ILE A 116 -2.57 -1.99 6.74
N LYS A 117 -2.05 -1.12 7.59
CA LYS A 117 -2.86 -0.30 8.49
C LYS A 117 -2.75 1.14 8.07
N TYR A 118 -3.84 1.88 8.20
CA TYR A 118 -3.81 3.33 7.99
C TYR A 118 -4.64 4.06 9.03
N ARG A 119 -4.34 5.34 9.18
CA ARG A 119 -5.17 6.31 9.89
C ARG A 119 -5.11 7.63 9.17
N GLN A 120 -6.14 8.44 9.35
CA GLN A 120 -6.11 9.83 8.91
C GLN A 120 -5.55 10.66 10.06
N ILE A 121 -4.56 11.49 9.76
CA ILE A 121 -3.96 12.45 10.69
C ILE A 121 -4.20 13.86 10.16
N GLU A 122 -4.09 14.88 11.01
CA GLU A 122 -4.14 16.27 10.55
C GLU A 122 -3.01 16.50 9.55
N ALA A 123 -3.32 17.10 8.40
CA ALA A 123 -2.29 17.43 7.43
C ALA A 123 -1.37 18.50 8.04
N PRO A 124 -0.04 18.40 7.87
CA PRO A 124 0.86 19.48 8.26
C PRO A 124 0.40 20.77 7.58
N TYR A 125 0.06 21.76 8.38
CA TYR A 125 -0.62 22.99 7.95
C TYR A 125 0.30 23.83 7.04
N GLN A 126 0.33 23.56 5.73
CA GLN A 126 0.98 24.39 4.71
C GLN A 126 0.24 24.23 3.36
N ARG A 127 -0.28 25.25 2.67
CA ARG A 127 -0.04 26.69 2.70
C ARG A 127 -1.34 27.45 2.45
N CYS A 128 -1.65 28.41 3.33
CA CYS A 128 -2.43 29.58 2.97
C CYS A 128 -1.77 30.24 1.75
N TRP A 129 -2.37 30.13 0.57
CA TRP A 129 -2.08 30.98 -0.59
C TRP A 129 -2.99 32.20 -0.59
N THR A 130 -3.18 32.82 0.58
CA THR A 130 -4.00 34.02 0.70
C THR A 130 -3.29 34.97 1.67
N PHE A 131 -2.80 36.09 1.12
CA PHE A 131 -2.13 37.21 1.79
C PHE A 131 -0.62 37.07 2.09
N CYS A 132 0.19 37.18 1.03
CA CYS A 132 1.35 38.09 1.07
C CYS A 132 1.10 39.23 0.08
N LEU A 133 0.19 40.13 0.45
CA LEU A 133 0.18 41.52 -0.05
C LEU A 133 0.59 42.36 1.14
N HIS A 134 1.81 42.89 1.12
CA HIS A 134 2.24 44.20 1.64
C HIS A 134 3.61 44.51 1.03
#